data_AF-A0A6V7JWH4-F1
#
_entry.id   AF-A0A6V7JWH4-F1
#
_cell.length_a   1.000
_cell.length_b   1.000
_cell.length_c   1.000
_cell.angle_alpha   90.00
_cell.angle_beta   90.00
_cell.angle_gamma   90.00
#
_symmetry.space_group_name_H-M   'P 1'
#
loop_
_entity.id
_entity.type
_entity.pdbx_description
1 polymer ?
#
loop_
_entity_poly.entity_id
_entity_poly.type
_entity_poly.pdbx_seq_one_letter_code
_entity_poly.pdbx_strand_id
1 'polypeptide(L)' 'MASDKKTTSRERWDVRASDIARRTHNPIRSIVENIVVEPNPNKKVIALSI' A
#
# COMPACT_ATOMS: atom_id res chain seq x y z
N MET A 1 17.53 -42.46 20.55
CA MET A 1 17.86 -41.84 19.24
C MET A 1 16.67 -40.97 18.83
N ALA A 2 16.68 -39.68 19.20
CA ALA A 2 15.67 -38.74 18.73
C ALA A 2 16.27 -37.98 17.55
N SER A 3 15.77 -38.25 16.35
CA SER A 3 16.18 -37.55 15.13
C SER A 3 15.58 -36.15 15.17
N ASP A 4 16.46 -35.16 15.31
CA ASP A 4 16.13 -33.74 15.31
C ASP A 4 15.66 -33.35 13.90
N LYS A 5 14.35 -33.18 13.71
CA LYS A 5 13.78 -32.70 12.45
C LYS A 5 14.20 -31.24 12.27
N LYS A 6 15.28 -31.01 11.50
CA LYS A 6 15.63 -29.68 10.98
C LYS A 6 14.50 -29.20 10.06
N THR A 7 13.57 -28.46 10.64
CA THR A 7 12.54 -27.74 9.90
C THR A 7 13.25 -26.62 9.17
N THR A 8 13.40 -26.74 7.86
CA THR A 8 13.93 -25.67 7.00
C THR A 8 12.89 -24.54 6.97
N SER A 9 12.92 -23.69 8.00
CA SER A 9 12.09 -22.50 8.00
C SER A 9 12.55 -21.65 6.83
N ARG A 10 11.68 -21.44 5.84
CA ARG A 10 11.93 -20.46 4.78
C ARG A 10 12.28 -19.14 5.47
N GLU A 11 13.52 -18.68 5.32
CA GLU A 11 13.93 -17.36 5.79
C GLU A 11 12.98 -16.35 5.18
N ARG A 12 12.12 -15.77 6.02
CA ARG A 12 11.19 -14.74 5.58
C ARG A 12 11.97 -13.46 5.42
N TRP A 13 11.66 -12.69 4.38
CA TRP A 13 12.16 -11.34 4.24
C TRP A 13 11.60 -10.47 5.38
N ASP A 14 12.40 -10.18 6.41
CA ASP A 14 12.10 -9.15 7.41
C ASP A 14 12.61 -7.78 6.92
N VAL A 15 12.02 -7.30 5.83
CA VAL A 15 12.31 -5.96 5.29
C VAL A 15 11.29 -4.98 5.85
N ARG A 16 11.72 -4.19 6.82
CA ARG A 16 10.87 -3.16 7.45
C ARG A 16 10.96 -1.85 6.68
N ALA A 17 9.87 -1.09 6.71
CA ALA A 17 9.88 0.29 6.24
C ALA A 17 10.94 1.11 7.01
N SER A 18 11.49 2.15 6.38
CA SER A 18 12.32 3.13 7.09
C SER A 18 11.45 4.05 7.95
N ASP A 19 12.05 4.74 8.93
CA ASP A 19 11.33 5.75 9.71
C ASP A 19 10.82 6.89 8.83
N ILE A 20 11.58 7.28 7.82
CA ILE A 20 11.19 8.29 6.84
C ILE A 20 9.93 7.81 6.10
N ALA A 21 9.95 6.59 5.55
CA ALA A 21 8.80 6.05 4.82
C ALA A 21 7.53 5.98 5.68
N ARG A 22 7.65 5.59 6.96
CA ARG A 22 6.53 5.58 7.91
C ARG A 22 6.00 6.98 8.24
N ARG A 23 6.85 8.00 8.22
CA ARG A 23 6.52 9.39 8.56
C ARG A 23 6.13 10.23 7.34
N THR A 24 6.34 9.71 6.12
CA THR A 24 5.92 10.37 4.90
C THR A 24 4.39 10.36 4.82
N HIS A 25 3.80 11.51 5.15
CA HIS A 25 2.40 11.77 4.88
C HIS A 25 2.26 12.38 3.48
N ASN A 26 1.41 11.81 2.63
CA ASN A 26 1.07 12.39 1.33
C ASN A 26 -0.26 13.15 1.46
N PRO A 27 -0.24 14.48 1.63
CA PRO A 27 -1.46 15.27 1.82
C PRO A 27 -2.39 15.26 0.59
N ILE A 28 -1.84 15.06 -0.62
CA ILE A 28 -2.66 14.92 -1.84
C ILE A 28 -3.48 13.64 -1.75
N ARG A 29 -2.89 12.52 -1.31
CA ARG A 29 -3.60 11.24 -1.14
C ARG A 29 -4.75 11.37 -0.14
N SER A 30 -4.52 12.02 1.01
CA SER A 30 -5.59 12.23 1.99
C SER A 30 -6.73 13.09 1.45
N ILE A 31 -6.45 14.01 0.52
CA ILE A 31 -7.51 14.80 -0.13
C ILE A 31 -8.26 13.91 -1.13
N VAL A 32 -7.55 13.27 -2.07
CA VAL A 32 -8.15 12.48 -3.16
C VAL A 32 -9.00 11.32 -2.63
N GLU A 33 -8.56 10.62 -1.58
CA GLU A 33 -9.33 9.51 -0.99
C GLU A 33 -10.67 9.95 -0.37
N ASN A 34 -10.77 11.21 0.07
CA ASN A 34 -11.96 11.74 0.72
C ASN A 34 -12.81 12.63 -0.19
N ILE A 35 -12.40 12.80 -1.45
CA ILE A 35 -13.17 13.56 -2.43
C ILE A 35 -14.38 12.72 -2.88
N VAL A 36 -15.58 13.19 -2.54
CA VAL A 36 -16.83 12.73 -3.17
C VAL A 36 -17.07 13.62 -4.39
N VAL A 37 -16.63 13.17 -5.57
CA VAL A 37 -16.93 13.84 -6.84
C VAL A 37 -18.01 13.07 -7.57
N GLU A 38 -19.17 13.70 -7.70
CA GLU A 38 -20.15 13.28 -8.69
C GLU A 38 -19.72 13.83 -10.05
N PRO A 39 -19.49 12.97 -11.06
CA PRO A 39 -19.13 13.42 -12.38
C PRO A 39 -20.30 14.18 -13.03
N ASN A 40 -19.98 15.17 -13.86
CA ASN A 40 -21.01 15.88 -14.60
C ASN A 40 -21.75 14.92 -15.56
N PRO A 41 -23.08 14.80 -15.47
CA PRO A 41 -23.84 13.82 -16.26
C PRO A 41 -23.85 14.12 -17.76
N ASN A 42 -23.62 15.37 -18.15
CA ASN A 42 -23.63 15.81 -19.55
C ASN A 42 -22.25 15.72 -20.22
N LYS A 43 -21.21 15.32 -19.48
CA LYS A 43 -19.83 15.26 -19.98
C LYS A 43 -19.23 13.89 -19.70
N LYS A 44 -18.41 13.39 -20.63
CA LYS A 44 -17.67 12.16 -20.41
C LYS A 44 -16.65 12.36 -19.28
N VAL A 45 -16.54 11.35 -18.41
CA VAL A 45 -15.53 11.32 -17.36
C VAL A 45 -14.14 11.20 -17.99
N ILE A 46 -13.20 12.01 -17.50
CA ILE A 46 -11.78 11.90 -17.85
C ILE A 46 -11.06 11.36 -16.62
N ALA A 47 -10.70 10.08 -16.65
CA ALA A 47 -9.86 9.48 -15.61
C ALA A 47 -8.41 9.91 -15.81
N LEU A 48 -7.83 10.56 -14.80
CA LEU A 48 -6.44 11.06 -14.83
C LEU A 48 -5.47 10.16 -14.05
N SER A 49 -5.98 9.16 -13.34
CA SER A 49 -5.19 8.16 -12.61
C SER A 49 -4.86 6.98 -13.54
N ILE A 50 -3.56 6.65 -13.64
CA ILE A 50 -2.99 5.45 -14.28
C ILE A 50 -2.40 4.58 -13.17
#